data_AF-A0A1Y5JV17-F1
#
_entry.id   AF-A0A1Y5JV17-F1
#
_cell.length_a   1.000
_cell.length_b   1.000
_cell.length_c   1.000
_cell.angle_alpha   90.00
_cell.angle_beta   90.00
_cell.angle_gamma   90.00
#
_symmetry.space_group_name_H-M   'P 1'
#
loop_
_entity.id
_entity.type
_entity.pdbx_description
1 polymer ?
#
loop_
_entity_poly.entity_id
_entity_poly.type
_entity_poly.pdbx_seq_one_letter_code
_entity_poly.pdbx_strand_id
1 'polypeptide(L)'
;MEEKGFDGITVKDLTERADINRGTFYIHYRDKYDLLEQSEAEIIGVIESMAAEGFQNAVQGKWINNNGAIDPSPFVRKLFVYLQENAPFMRVILGAGGDPSFQKRLREVIRQRALPILTSSGGEVLVPADYLTAYVSSAHLGVIQNWLDNGMDLPPEQMADILSKLTLLGPGHVAGITRKKET
;
A
#
# COMPACT_ATOMS: atom_id res chain seq x y z
N MET A 1 -17.71 -8.45 -6.30
CA MET A 1 -16.57 -9.39 -6.44
C MET A 1 -16.49 -10.34 -5.25
N GLU A 2 -16.74 -9.88 -4.02
CA GLU A 2 -16.72 -10.74 -2.82
C GLU A 2 -17.72 -11.92 -2.85
N GLU A 3 -18.89 -11.78 -3.50
CA GLU A 3 -19.94 -12.82 -3.49
C GLU A 3 -19.78 -13.92 -4.56
N LYS A 4 -19.32 -13.58 -5.76
CA LYS A 4 -19.29 -14.48 -6.94
C LYS A 4 -17.89 -14.66 -7.56
N GLY A 5 -16.86 -14.03 -6.99
CA GLY A 5 -15.56 -13.87 -7.64
C GLY A 5 -15.63 -12.96 -8.87
N PHE A 6 -14.47 -12.61 -9.44
CA PHE A 6 -14.42 -11.76 -10.63
C PHE A 6 -14.91 -12.48 -11.90
N ASP A 7 -14.55 -13.75 -12.07
CA ASP A 7 -14.94 -14.54 -13.24
C ASP A 7 -16.45 -14.76 -13.33
N GLY A 8 -17.13 -14.92 -12.19
CA GLY A 8 -18.57 -15.12 -12.11
C GLY A 8 -19.42 -13.86 -12.31
N ILE A 9 -18.82 -12.67 -12.29
CA ILE A 9 -19.53 -11.40 -12.51
C ILE A 9 -19.72 -11.15 -13.99
N THR A 10 -20.93 -10.73 -14.37
CA THR A 10 -21.25 -10.30 -15.74
C THR A 10 -21.44 -8.79 -15.82
N VAL A 11 -21.37 -8.23 -17.03
CA VAL A 11 -21.73 -6.82 -17.28
C VAL A 11 -23.17 -6.54 -16.82
N LYS A 12 -24.07 -7.53 -16.95
CA LYS A 12 -25.44 -7.41 -16.45
C LYS A 12 -25.47 -7.18 -14.94
N ASP A 13 -24.79 -8.02 -14.15
CA ASP A 13 -24.72 -7.87 -12.69
C ASP A 13 -24.17 -6.48 -12.30
N LEU A 14 -23.13 -6.01 -13.01
CA LEU A 14 -22.53 -4.69 -12.78
C LEU A 14 -23.52 -3.56 -13.04
N THR A 15 -24.20 -3.60 -14.19
CA THR A 15 -25.16 -2.56 -14.60
C THR A 15 -26.40 -2.53 -13.72
N GLU A 16 -26.90 -3.71 -13.30
CA GLU A 16 -28.05 -3.82 -12.39
C GLU A 16 -27.72 -3.26 -11.00
N ARG A 17 -26.50 -3.52 -10.49
CA ARG A 17 -26.10 -3.00 -9.19
C ARG A 17 -25.77 -1.51 -9.19
N ALA A 18 -25.26 -0.99 -10.29
CA ALA A 18 -24.97 0.43 -10.45
C ALA A 18 -26.19 1.29 -10.88
N ASP A 19 -27.35 0.66 -11.09
CA ASP A 19 -28.57 1.30 -11.60
C ASP A 19 -28.35 2.09 -12.90
N ILE A 20 -27.63 1.47 -13.84
CA ILE A 20 -27.37 2.04 -15.18
C ILE A 20 -27.79 1.05 -16.27
N ASN A 21 -28.05 1.56 -17.46
CA ASN A 21 -28.25 0.70 -18.63
C ASN A 21 -26.91 0.20 -19.20
N ARG A 22 -26.94 -0.90 -19.94
CA ARG A 22 -25.75 -1.48 -20.59
C ARG A 22 -25.11 -0.55 -21.62
N GLY A 23 -25.90 0.28 -22.30
CA GLY A 23 -25.38 1.29 -23.23
C GLY A 23 -24.44 2.28 -22.52
N THR A 24 -24.83 2.78 -21.35
CA THR A 24 -24.01 3.65 -20.50
C THR A 24 -22.72 2.96 -20.07
N PHE A 25 -22.78 1.68 -19.70
CA PHE A 25 -21.56 0.92 -19.39
C PHE A 25 -20.60 0.88 -20.57
N TYR A 26 -21.10 0.54 -21.77
CA TYR A 26 -20.27 0.40 -22.97
C TYR A 26 -19.75 1.73 -23.54
N ILE A 27 -20.25 2.88 -23.06
CA ILE A 27 -19.63 4.19 -23.36
C ILE A 27 -18.26 4.30 -22.69
N HIS A 28 -18.10 3.72 -21.50
CA HIS A 28 -16.90 3.87 -20.68
C HIS A 28 -15.99 2.64 -20.71
N TYR A 29 -16.58 1.44 -20.85
CA TYR A 29 -15.85 0.18 -20.70
C TYR A 29 -16.23 -0.82 -21.78
N ARG A 30 -15.22 -1.45 -22.40
CA ARG A 30 -15.42 -2.49 -23.41
C ARG A 30 -16.05 -3.75 -22.84
N ASP A 31 -15.62 -4.13 -21.64
CA ASP A 31 -16.13 -5.26 -20.87
C ASP A 31 -15.72 -5.12 -19.39
N LYS A 32 -15.93 -6.17 -18.60
CA LYS A 32 -15.58 -6.18 -17.17
C LYS A 32 -14.07 -6.18 -16.91
N TYR A 33 -13.25 -6.66 -17.85
CA TYR A 33 -11.80 -6.69 -17.71
C TYR A 33 -11.23 -5.29 -17.95
N ASP A 34 -11.75 -4.58 -18.95
CA ASP A 34 -11.41 -3.17 -19.19
C ASP A 34 -11.80 -2.27 -18.00
N LEU A 35 -12.99 -2.48 -17.41
CA LEU A 35 -13.37 -1.82 -16.16
C LEU A 35 -12.36 -2.10 -15.04
N LEU A 36 -11.95 -3.37 -14.87
CA LEU A 36 -11.01 -3.75 -13.83
C LEU A 36 -9.64 -3.07 -14.05
N GLU A 37 -9.10 -3.15 -15.27
CA GLU A 37 -7.80 -2.56 -15.62
C GLU A 37 -7.80 -1.04 -15.39
N GLN A 38 -8.87 -0.34 -15.80
CA GLN A 38 -9.01 1.09 -15.57
C GLN A 38 -9.11 1.42 -14.07
N SER A 39 -9.89 0.63 -13.31
CA SER A 39 -10.02 0.81 -11.85
C SER A 39 -8.68 0.61 -11.13
N GLU A 40 -7.94 -0.44 -11.50
CA GLU A 40 -6.61 -0.72 -11.00
C GLU A 40 -5.61 0.39 -11.35
N ALA A 41 -5.67 0.91 -12.59
CA ALA A 41 -4.82 1.99 -13.03
C ALA A 41 -5.11 3.30 -12.30
N GLU A 42 -6.37 3.63 -12.07
CA GLU A 42 -6.80 4.77 -11.27
C GLU A 42 -6.24 4.70 -9.85
N ILE A 43 -6.41 3.56 -9.18
CA ILE A 43 -5.92 3.35 -7.82
C ILE A 43 -4.40 3.47 -7.73
N ILE A 44 -3.67 2.83 -8.64
CA ILE A 44 -2.21 2.96 -8.68
C ILE A 44 -1.81 4.43 -8.89
N GLY A 45 -2.48 5.15 -9.79
CA GLY A 45 -2.21 6.58 -10.02
C GLY A 45 -2.46 7.44 -8.78
N VAL A 46 -3.51 7.16 -8.01
CA VAL A 46 -3.80 7.83 -6.74
C VAL A 46 -2.69 7.54 -5.71
N ILE A 47 -2.27 6.28 -5.58
CA ILE A 47 -1.19 5.88 -4.66
C ILE A 47 0.14 6.53 -5.07
N GLU A 48 0.47 6.55 -6.37
CA GLU A 48 1.67 7.20 -6.90
C GLU A 48 1.69 8.71 -6.60
N SER A 49 0.53 9.36 -6.75
CA SER A 49 0.36 10.79 -6.47
C SER A 49 0.54 11.09 -4.98
N MET A 50 -0.08 10.31 -4.11
CA MET A 50 0.11 10.41 -2.66
C MET A 50 1.58 10.18 -2.27
N ALA A 51 2.24 9.20 -2.89
CA ALA A 51 3.63 8.89 -2.61
C ALA A 51 4.59 9.99 -3.08
N ALA A 52 4.30 10.63 -4.21
CA ALA A 52 5.06 11.78 -4.70
C ALA A 52 4.98 12.98 -3.74
N GLU A 53 3.77 13.30 -3.26
CA GLU A 53 3.54 14.36 -2.26
C GLU A 53 4.26 14.04 -0.94
N GLY A 54 4.14 12.79 -0.46
CA GLY A 54 4.80 12.31 0.76
C GLY A 54 6.31 12.41 0.72
N PHE A 55 6.91 12.08 -0.42
CA PHE A 55 8.36 12.10 -0.60
C PHE A 55 8.95 13.51 -0.47
N GLN A 56 8.28 14.53 -1.03
CA GLN A 56 8.74 15.91 -0.89
C GLN A 56 8.82 16.37 0.58
N ASN A 57 7.91 15.88 1.43
CA ASN A 57 7.91 16.16 2.86
C ASN A 57 8.97 15.35 3.63
N ALA A 58 9.21 14.11 3.21
CA ALA A 58 10.19 13.20 3.80
C ALA A 58 11.65 13.64 3.63
N VAL A 59 11.99 14.17 2.45
CA VAL A 59 13.35 14.67 2.13
C VAL A 59 13.73 15.87 3.02
N GLN A 60 12.77 16.53 3.66
CA GLN A 60 13.01 17.58 4.67
C GLN A 60 13.38 17.02 6.06
N GLY A 61 13.58 15.70 6.22
CA GLY A 61 14.07 15.09 7.46
C GLY A 61 13.03 14.98 8.58
N LYS A 62 11.74 15.19 8.29
CA LYS A 62 10.64 15.20 9.29
C LYS A 62 10.05 13.82 9.57
N TRP A 63 10.90 12.86 9.93
CA TRP A 63 10.48 11.51 10.38
C TRP A 63 10.52 11.34 11.89
N ILE A 64 11.10 12.32 12.57
CA ILE A 64 11.22 12.41 14.01
C ILE A 64 10.52 13.71 14.41
N ASN A 65 9.51 13.62 15.27
CA ASN A 65 8.86 14.81 15.79
C ASN A 65 9.77 15.56 16.78
N ASN A 66 9.33 16.74 17.23
CA ASN A 66 10.08 17.57 18.17
C ASN A 66 10.46 16.86 19.49
N ASN A 67 9.81 15.74 19.81
CA ASN A 67 10.04 14.96 21.03
C ASN A 67 10.98 13.75 20.80
N GLY A 68 11.58 13.62 19.61
CA GLY A 68 12.48 12.50 19.30
C GLY A 68 11.78 11.19 18.94
N ALA A 69 10.45 11.18 18.83
CA ALA A 69 9.69 9.98 18.47
C ALA A 69 9.50 9.87 16.96
N ILE A 70 9.46 8.62 16.46
CA ILE A 70 9.08 8.33 15.08
C ILE A 70 7.70 8.91 14.82
N ASP A 71 7.59 9.77 13.82
CA ASP A 71 6.33 10.33 13.36
C ASP A 71 6.02 9.74 11.98
N PRO A 72 4.94 8.95 11.84
CA PRO A 72 4.59 8.36 10.56
C PRO A 72 4.40 9.47 9.53
N SER A 73 5.08 9.35 8.39
CA SER A 73 4.89 10.32 7.30
C SER A 73 3.40 10.47 7.00
N PRO A 74 2.90 11.71 6.79
CA PRO A 74 1.52 11.96 6.40
C PRO A 74 1.06 11.08 5.21
N PHE A 75 1.98 10.70 4.33
CA PHE A 75 1.71 9.76 3.25
C PHE A 75 1.31 8.37 3.73
N VAL A 76 2.04 7.79 4.69
CA VAL A 76 1.74 6.44 5.19
C VAL A 76 0.36 6.41 5.84
N ARG A 77 -0.01 7.46 6.58
CA ARG A 77 -1.36 7.62 7.13
C ARG A 77 -2.42 7.71 6.04
N LYS A 78 -2.24 8.63 5.08
CA LYS A 78 -3.16 8.79 3.93
C LYS A 78 -3.33 7.48 3.16
N LEU A 79 -2.26 6.71 2.97
CA LEU A 79 -2.30 5.41 2.31
C LEU A 79 -3.21 4.42 3.05
N PHE A 80 -3.04 4.24 4.36
CA PHE A 80 -3.88 3.30 5.11
C PHE A 80 -5.34 3.75 5.18
N VAL A 81 -5.62 5.06 5.26
CA VAL A 81 -7.00 5.59 5.16
C VAL A 81 -7.61 5.25 3.81
N TYR A 82 -6.88 5.51 2.72
CA TYR A 82 -7.35 5.22 1.37
C TYR A 82 -7.57 3.71 1.14
N LEU A 83 -6.68 2.85 1.66
CA LEU A 83 -6.84 1.41 1.60
C LEU A 83 -8.09 0.94 2.36
N GLN A 84 -8.41 1.56 3.51
CA GLN A 84 -9.62 1.27 4.27
C GLN A 84 -10.89 1.69 3.53
N GLU A 85 -10.92 2.89 2.97
CA GLU A 85 -12.05 3.40 2.19
C GLU A 85 -12.33 2.53 0.95
N ASN A 86 -11.29 1.91 0.39
CA ASN A 86 -11.38 1.03 -0.79
C ASN A 86 -11.24 -0.46 -0.45
N ALA A 87 -11.42 -0.85 0.82
CA ALA A 87 -11.10 -2.18 1.31
C ALA A 87 -11.77 -3.35 0.55
N PRO A 88 -13.06 -3.29 0.17
CA PRO A 88 -13.69 -4.39 -0.57
C PRO A 88 -12.98 -4.69 -1.91
N PHE A 89 -12.51 -3.65 -2.60
CA PHE A 89 -11.74 -3.81 -3.84
C PHE A 89 -10.30 -4.26 -3.55
N MET A 90 -9.64 -3.60 -2.58
CA MET A 90 -8.26 -3.95 -2.18
C MET A 90 -8.12 -5.40 -1.73
N ARG A 91 -9.07 -5.93 -0.95
CA ARG A 91 -9.07 -7.32 -0.50
C ARG A 91 -9.16 -8.31 -1.65
N VAL A 92 -9.92 -7.99 -2.69
CA VAL A 92 -10.06 -8.86 -3.86
C VAL A 92 -8.77 -8.89 -4.68
N ILE A 93 -8.20 -7.72 -5.01
CA ILE A 93 -7.03 -7.64 -5.90
C ILE A 93 -5.71 -7.99 -5.18
N LEU A 94 -5.61 -7.74 -3.87
CA LEU A 94 -4.41 -8.04 -3.07
C LEU A 94 -4.49 -9.39 -2.34
N GLY A 95 -5.67 -9.99 -2.22
CA GLY A 95 -5.87 -11.25 -1.51
C GLY A 95 -5.37 -12.48 -2.26
N ALA A 96 -5.61 -13.65 -1.67
CA ALA A 96 -5.29 -14.94 -2.28
C ALA A 96 -6.04 -15.14 -3.60
N GLY A 97 -5.30 -15.22 -4.71
CA GLY A 97 -5.89 -15.31 -6.06
C GLY A 97 -6.29 -13.96 -6.67
N GLY A 98 -5.90 -12.84 -6.05
CA GLY A 98 -5.97 -11.51 -6.65
C GLY A 98 -5.01 -11.33 -7.84
N ASP A 99 -4.92 -10.12 -8.38
CA ASP A 99 -4.14 -9.85 -9.58
C ASP A 99 -2.63 -9.68 -9.29
N PRO A 100 -1.75 -10.57 -9.81
CA PRO A 100 -0.30 -10.42 -9.65
C PRO A 100 0.26 -9.17 -10.34
N SER A 101 -0.38 -8.68 -11.41
CA SER A 101 0.07 -7.47 -12.12
C SER A 101 -0.12 -6.23 -11.24
N PHE A 102 -1.29 -6.07 -10.64
CA PHE A 102 -1.56 -5.04 -9.64
C PHE A 102 -0.56 -5.08 -8.47
N GLN A 103 -0.33 -6.26 -7.88
CA GLN A 103 0.63 -6.42 -6.79
C GLN A 103 2.05 -6.02 -7.21
N LYS A 104 2.47 -6.36 -8.43
CA LYS A 104 3.76 -5.97 -8.99
C LYS A 104 3.86 -4.45 -9.14
N ARG A 105 2.82 -3.79 -9.68
CA ARG A 105 2.77 -2.33 -9.82
C ARG A 105 2.86 -1.64 -8.45
N LEU A 106 2.09 -2.11 -7.46
CA LEU A 106 2.14 -1.56 -6.11
C LEU A 106 3.53 -1.71 -5.47
N ARG A 107 4.19 -2.87 -5.62
CA ARG A 107 5.58 -3.06 -5.17
C ARG A 107 6.54 -2.10 -5.84
N GLU A 108 6.36 -1.83 -7.13
CA GLU A 108 7.21 -0.89 -7.87
C GLU A 108 7.03 0.55 -7.35
N VAL A 109 5.80 0.97 -7.05
CA VAL A 109 5.55 2.26 -6.38
C VAL A 109 6.29 2.33 -5.04
N ILE A 110 6.21 1.28 -4.22
CA ILE A 110 6.93 1.22 -2.94
C ILE A 110 8.45 1.28 -3.17
N ARG A 111 8.98 0.50 -4.12
CA ARG A 111 10.41 0.43 -4.45
C ARG A 111 10.97 1.78 -4.87
N GLN A 112 10.28 2.49 -5.76
CA GLN A 112 10.72 3.81 -6.25
C GLN A 112 10.76 4.88 -5.15
N ARG A 113 9.97 4.70 -4.09
CA ARG A 113 9.79 5.70 -3.04
C ARG A 113 10.58 5.37 -1.78
N ALA A 114 10.70 4.10 -1.43
CA ALA A 114 11.36 3.64 -0.20
C ALA A 114 12.88 3.76 -0.26
N LEU A 115 13.51 3.42 -1.40
CA LEU A 115 14.97 3.40 -1.49
C LEU A 115 15.59 4.79 -1.20
N PRO A 116 15.15 5.89 -1.84
CA PRO A 116 15.74 7.20 -1.56
C PRO A 116 15.50 7.65 -0.12
N ILE A 117 14.36 7.30 0.50
CA ILE A 117 14.09 7.60 1.92
C ILE A 117 15.12 6.90 2.80
N LEU A 118 15.33 5.60 2.61
CA LEU A 118 16.21 4.78 3.45
C LEU A 118 17.70 5.12 3.30
N THR A 119 18.11 5.61 2.12
CA THR A 119 19.52 5.94 1.85
C THR A 119 19.82 7.44 1.96
N SER A 120 18.82 8.30 2.17
CA SER A 120 19.00 9.76 2.23
C SER A 120 19.73 10.26 3.50
N SER A 121 19.89 9.42 4.52
CA SER A 121 20.55 9.77 5.78
C SER A 121 22.08 9.87 5.67
N GLY A 122 22.66 9.50 4.52
CA GLY A 122 24.12 9.52 4.29
C GLY A 122 24.89 8.43 5.06
N GLY A 123 24.19 7.52 5.74
CA GLY A 123 24.79 6.37 6.39
C GLY A 123 25.28 5.31 5.40
N GLU A 124 26.20 4.47 5.86
CA GLU A 124 26.68 3.32 5.08
C GLU A 124 25.55 2.29 4.92
N VAL A 125 25.21 1.97 3.67
CA VAL A 125 24.25 0.93 3.35
C VAL A 125 24.96 -0.42 3.42
N LEU A 126 24.58 -1.26 4.38
CA LEU A 126 25.28 -2.51 4.70
C LEU A 126 25.02 -3.67 3.72
N VAL A 127 24.02 -3.54 2.85
CA VAL A 127 23.61 -4.58 1.90
C VAL A 127 23.35 -3.97 0.52
N PRO A 128 23.42 -4.71 -0.59
CA PRO A 128 23.14 -4.12 -1.90
C PRO A 128 21.71 -3.56 -2.00
N ALA A 129 21.59 -2.39 -2.62
CA ALA A 129 20.35 -1.63 -2.65
C ALA A 129 19.15 -2.41 -3.23
N ASP A 130 19.37 -3.25 -4.23
CA ASP A 130 18.29 -4.04 -4.83
C ASP A 130 17.70 -5.07 -3.86
N TYR A 131 18.52 -5.72 -3.02
CA TYR A 131 18.03 -6.65 -2.01
C TYR A 131 17.32 -5.92 -0.86
N LEU A 132 17.86 -4.78 -0.43
CA LEU A 132 17.18 -3.93 0.56
C LEU A 132 15.79 -3.50 0.05
N THR A 133 15.71 -3.06 -1.20
CA THR A 133 14.47 -2.57 -1.79
C THR A 133 13.46 -3.70 -2.03
N ALA A 134 13.93 -4.88 -2.45
CA ALA A 134 13.10 -6.07 -2.58
C ALA A 134 12.53 -6.51 -1.21
N TYR A 135 13.35 -6.50 -0.16
CA TYR A 135 12.91 -6.81 1.20
C TYR A 135 11.85 -5.81 1.69
N VAL A 136 12.14 -4.51 1.59
CA VAL A 136 11.25 -3.45 2.09
C VAL A 136 9.91 -3.47 1.36
N SER A 137 9.91 -3.51 0.02
CA SER A 137 8.67 -3.53 -0.77
C SER A 137 7.83 -4.78 -0.51
N SER A 138 8.46 -5.94 -0.34
CA SER A 138 7.76 -7.18 0.00
C SER A 138 7.18 -7.14 1.41
N ALA A 139 7.94 -6.62 2.39
CA ALA A 139 7.48 -6.47 3.77
C ALA A 139 6.29 -5.51 3.86
N HIS A 140 6.33 -4.37 3.16
CA HIS A 140 5.23 -3.41 3.16
C HIS A 140 3.96 -4.00 2.56
N LEU A 141 4.08 -4.68 1.40
CA LEU A 141 2.94 -5.35 0.79
C LEU A 141 2.37 -6.42 1.74
N GLY A 142 3.23 -7.23 2.37
CA GLY A 142 2.79 -8.26 3.30
C GLY A 142 2.05 -7.71 4.53
N VAL A 143 2.51 -6.57 5.07
CA VAL A 143 1.80 -5.89 6.18
C VAL A 143 0.42 -5.40 5.72
N ILE A 144 0.32 -4.79 4.54
CA ILE A 144 -0.95 -4.32 3.97
C ILE A 144 -1.91 -5.50 3.76
N GLN A 145 -1.44 -6.58 3.12
CA GLN A 145 -2.22 -7.78 2.87
C GLN A 145 -2.74 -8.38 4.17
N ASN A 146 -1.85 -8.57 5.16
CA ASN A 146 -2.24 -9.14 6.45
C ASN A 146 -3.29 -8.29 7.18
N TRP A 147 -3.16 -6.96 7.14
CA TRP A 147 -4.15 -6.07 7.77
C TRP A 147 -5.53 -6.14 7.07
N LEU A 148 -5.54 -6.18 5.73
CA LEU A 148 -6.76 -6.35 4.95
C LEU A 148 -7.42 -7.73 5.18
N ASP A 149 -6.62 -8.79 5.29
CA ASP A 149 -7.09 -10.16 5.53
C ASP A 149 -7.68 -10.32 6.95
N ASN A 150 -7.11 -9.62 7.94
CA ASN A 150 -7.62 -9.56 9.31
C ASN A 150 -8.85 -8.64 9.49
N GLY A 151 -9.43 -8.13 8.39
CA GLY A 151 -10.61 -7.28 8.45
C GLY A 151 -10.33 -5.87 8.96
N MET A 152 -9.09 -5.39 8.79
CA MET A 152 -8.63 -4.08 9.27
C MET A 152 -8.83 -3.91 10.78
N ASP A 153 -8.36 -4.91 11.52
CA ASP A 153 -8.45 -5.04 12.99
C ASP A 153 -7.87 -3.86 13.79
N LEU A 154 -6.97 -3.09 13.17
CA LEU A 154 -6.41 -1.86 13.72
C LEU A 154 -6.79 -0.61 12.89
N PRO A 155 -6.95 0.56 13.53
CA PRO A 155 -7.16 1.82 12.81
C PRO A 155 -6.00 2.18 11.88
N PRO A 156 -6.25 2.90 10.77
CA PRO A 156 -5.22 3.34 9.81
C PRO A 156 -4.01 4.03 10.45
N GLU A 157 -4.24 4.86 11.47
CA GLU A 157 -3.17 5.61 12.17
C GLU A 157 -2.22 4.67 12.92
N GLN A 158 -2.77 3.62 13.54
CA GLN A 158 -1.96 2.63 14.26
C GLN A 158 -1.16 1.76 13.28
N MET A 159 -1.75 1.39 12.14
CA MET A 159 -1.03 0.66 11.10
C MET A 159 0.09 1.49 10.48
N ALA A 160 -0.13 2.79 10.28
CA ALA A 160 0.90 3.69 9.82
C ALA A 160 2.07 3.79 10.81
N ASP A 161 1.79 3.82 12.11
CA ASP A 161 2.80 3.78 13.17
C ASP A 161 3.59 2.47 13.19
N ILE A 162 2.90 1.32 13.11
CA ILE A 162 3.53 -0.01 13.04
C ILE A 162 4.46 -0.11 11.84
N LEU A 163 3.98 0.25 10.64
CA LEU A 163 4.77 0.19 9.42
C LEU A 163 5.98 1.12 9.51
N SER A 164 5.82 2.34 10.04
CA SER A 164 6.91 3.30 10.19
C SER A 164 8.00 2.79 11.16
N LYS A 165 7.60 2.18 12.29
CA LYS A 165 8.53 1.57 13.25
C LYS A 165 9.29 0.39 12.63
N LEU A 166 8.60 -0.50 11.92
CA LEU A 166 9.23 -1.62 11.22
C LEU A 166 10.26 -1.14 10.21
N THR A 167 9.93 -0.10 9.45
CA THR A 167 10.80 0.46 8.41
C THR A 167 12.02 1.17 8.99
N LEU A 168 11.85 2.01 10.01
CA LEU A 168 12.93 2.87 10.53
C LEU A 168 13.79 2.19 11.60
N LEU A 169 13.20 1.34 12.45
CA LEU A 169 13.93 0.62 13.50
C LEU A 169 14.41 -0.77 13.04
N GLY A 170 13.77 -1.31 12.01
CA GLY A 170 13.98 -2.67 11.55
C GLY A 170 13.25 -3.72 12.41
N PRO A 171 12.96 -4.90 11.84
CA PRO A 171 12.18 -5.95 12.51
C PRO A 171 12.85 -6.49 13.78
N GLY A 172 14.18 -6.60 13.80
CA GLY A 172 14.92 -7.11 14.96
C GLY A 172 14.79 -6.20 16.19
N HIS A 173 14.78 -4.88 15.99
CA HIS A 173 14.59 -3.94 17.09
C HIS A 173 13.14 -3.93 17.58
N VAL A 174 12.17 -3.93 16.66
CA VAL A 174 10.74 -4.00 16.99
C VAL A 174 10.40 -5.28 17.73
N ALA A 175 11.01 -6.41 17.35
CA ALA A 175 10.89 -7.70 18.05
C ALA A 175 11.65 -7.76 19.38
N GLY A 176 12.37 -6.71 19.77
CA GLY A 176 13.13 -6.64 21.02
C GLY A 176 14.47 -7.37 21.02
N ILE A 177 14.92 -7.92 19.89
CA ILE A 177 16.19 -8.68 19.78
C ILE A 177 17.39 -7.75 19.98
N THR A 178 17.32 -6.52 19.46
CA THR A 178 18.43 -5.55 19.50
C THR A 178 18.17 -4.36 20.42
N ARG A 179 17.15 -4.41 21.30
CA ARG A 179 17.01 -3.42 22.37
C ARG A 179 18.23 -3.55 23.29
N LYS A 180 19.10 -2.55 23.32
CA LYS A 180 20.10 -2.45 24.39
C LYS A 180 19.32 -2.45 25.71
N LYS A 181 19.62 -3.40 26.61
CA LYS A 181 19.23 -3.25 28.01
C LYS A 181 19.88 -1.97 28.49
N GLU A 182 19.09 -1.01 28.94
CA GLU A 182 19.62 0.13 29.69
C GLU A 182 20.34 -0.46 30.91
N THR A 183 21.67 -0.31 30.94
CA THR A 183 22.51 -0.49 32.13
C THR A 183 22.77 0.86 32.74
#